data_AF-A0A6P7GSV9-F1
#
_entry.id   AF-A0A6P7GSV9-F1
#
_cell.length_a   1.000
_cell.length_b   1.000
_cell.length_c   1.000
_cell.angle_alpha   90.00
_cell.angle_beta   90.00
_cell.angle_gamma   90.00
#
_symmetry.space_group_name_H-M   'P 1'
#
loop_
_entity.id
_entity.type
_entity.pdbx_description
1 polymer ?
#
loop_
_entity_poly.entity_id
_entity_poly.type
_entity_poly.pdbx_seq_one_letter_code
_entity_poly.pdbx_strand_id
1 'polypeptide(L)'
;MCTLMLNLVLVDVSKRVQSVGDTIGLLEAIYAFQSASTLRNELFSFEVKTKSGTKKLKVPQHSDTRWVSKYKGVNFFKTQFSSIVVALQKCAQNKAKPREAAEAKGLLTQFRSFDVIYFLVCLDEILCYLNILSKQLQSSNIDIGKSLRLIKATIESLCKMRTDDKFEELYKKAQDIFQVQGSVSDFSVENRPIRKQTPSSSLSDFLVFETTGKGKSTCNDESVSKKTQFKAELFSIVDNISEEMEKRFSENSSLLACISSCNPNSQNFLDPKELCSFAKFWGKDEEFCIQLKAQCDLGKSMFSKCKSTEDLYKELFSFGSFNELRYIVSVVLVMPVSSATAERSFSSMRRIKNCLRSTMMGQRLHSLGVISIERELSYNLLCHPEIVVDEFAAQKGRRLKFLLK
;
A
#
# COMPACT_ATOMS: atom_id res chain seq x y z
N MET A 1 9.95 2.37 -3.14
CA MET A 1 9.52 2.00 -4.50
C MET A 1 8.30 1.11 -4.35
N CYS A 2 8.41 -0.09 -3.80
CA CYS A 2 7.30 -1.04 -3.65
C CYS A 2 6.03 -0.53 -2.94
N THR A 3 6.15 0.18 -1.81
CA THR A 3 4.99 0.77 -1.10
C THR A 3 4.30 1.88 -1.90
N LEU A 4 5.09 2.69 -2.60
CA LEU A 4 4.58 3.73 -3.47
C LEU A 4 3.91 3.11 -4.71
N MET A 5 4.48 2.04 -5.27
CA MET A 5 3.88 1.30 -6.39
C MET A 5 2.50 0.75 -6.01
N LEU A 6 2.37 0.12 -4.84
CA LEU A 6 1.07 -0.33 -4.33
C LEU A 6 0.09 0.84 -4.16
N ASN A 7 0.55 1.99 -3.64
CA ASN A 7 -0.28 3.18 -3.54
C ASN A 7 -0.75 3.72 -4.89
N LEU A 8 0.11 3.71 -5.90
CA LEU A 8 -0.24 4.11 -7.25
C LEU A 8 -1.29 3.18 -7.87
N VAL A 9 -1.17 1.85 -7.63
CA VAL A 9 -2.18 0.87 -8.09
C VAL A 9 -3.58 1.27 -7.60
N LEU A 10 -3.74 1.56 -6.30
CA LEU A 10 -5.06 1.97 -5.79
C LEU A 10 -5.50 3.34 -6.30
N VAL A 11 -4.58 4.30 -6.47
CA VAL A 11 -4.93 5.61 -7.06
C VAL A 11 -5.44 5.44 -8.50
N ASP A 12 -4.81 4.59 -9.29
CA ASP A 12 -5.23 4.35 -10.68
C ASP A 12 -6.56 3.59 -10.73
N VAL A 13 -6.79 2.64 -9.82
CA VAL A 13 -8.08 1.95 -9.67
C VAL A 13 -9.18 2.94 -9.28
N SER A 14 -8.93 3.86 -8.34
CA SER A 14 -9.89 4.91 -7.96
C SER A 14 -10.25 5.85 -9.11
N LYS A 15 -9.32 6.08 -10.05
CA LYS A 15 -9.59 6.89 -11.26
C LYS A 15 -10.38 6.13 -12.32
N ARG A 16 -10.18 4.82 -12.44
CA ARG A 16 -10.88 3.98 -13.42
C ARG A 16 -12.28 3.57 -12.94
N VAL A 17 -12.45 3.34 -11.64
CA VAL A 17 -13.72 2.96 -11.01
C VAL A 17 -14.19 4.10 -10.11
N GLN A 18 -15.08 4.94 -10.64
CA GLN A 18 -15.55 6.14 -9.96
C GLN A 18 -16.12 5.83 -8.56
N SER A 19 -16.88 4.74 -8.42
CA SER A 19 -17.49 4.34 -7.15
C SER A 19 -16.44 4.07 -6.04
N VAL A 20 -15.25 3.55 -6.41
CA VAL A 20 -14.13 3.39 -5.46
C VAL A 20 -13.52 4.73 -5.10
N GLY A 21 -13.39 5.66 -6.06
CA GLY A 21 -12.96 7.02 -5.79
C GLY A 21 -13.90 7.75 -4.83
N ASP A 22 -15.20 7.67 -5.08
CA ASP A 22 -16.24 8.31 -4.27
C ASP A 22 -16.29 7.75 -2.85
N THR A 23 -16.16 6.42 -2.69
CA THR A 23 -16.10 5.80 -1.36
C THR A 23 -14.87 6.24 -0.58
N ILE A 24 -13.68 6.24 -1.18
CA ILE A 24 -12.45 6.70 -0.51
C ILE A 24 -12.55 8.19 -0.16
N GLY A 25 -13.03 9.02 -1.08
CA GLY A 25 -13.28 10.45 -0.85
C GLY A 25 -14.28 10.70 0.28
N LEU A 26 -15.31 9.87 0.41
CA LEU A 26 -16.25 9.92 1.53
C LEU A 26 -15.56 9.60 2.87
N LEU A 27 -14.68 8.59 2.92
CA LEU A 27 -13.92 8.27 4.14
C LEU A 27 -13.02 9.45 4.55
N GLU A 28 -12.40 10.11 3.57
CA GLU A 28 -11.60 11.33 3.78
C GLU A 28 -12.45 12.49 4.29
N ALA A 29 -13.64 12.70 3.70
CA ALA A 29 -14.58 13.73 4.14
C ALA A 29 -15.04 13.52 5.58
N ILE A 30 -15.31 12.27 6.01
CA ILE A 30 -15.66 11.97 7.40
C ILE A 30 -14.48 12.26 8.34
N TYR A 31 -13.25 11.94 7.94
CA TYR A 31 -12.06 12.30 8.72
C TYR A 31 -11.87 13.82 8.82
N ALA A 32 -12.03 14.55 7.71
CA ALA A 32 -11.94 16.01 7.69
C ALA A 32 -13.00 16.67 8.58
N PHE A 33 -14.24 16.17 8.50
CA PHE A 33 -15.34 16.60 9.35
C PHE A 33 -15.03 16.38 10.83
N GLN A 34 -14.54 15.20 11.20
CA GLN A 34 -14.20 14.89 12.58
C GLN A 34 -13.01 15.73 13.11
N SER A 35 -11.94 15.86 12.31
CA SER A 35 -10.70 16.52 12.72
C SER A 35 -10.83 18.03 12.89
N ALA A 36 -11.82 18.66 12.25
CA ALA A 36 -12.06 20.09 12.33
C ALA A 36 -12.67 20.56 13.69
N SER A 37 -12.92 19.69 14.67
CA SER A 37 -13.30 20.11 16.03
C SER A 37 -12.88 19.10 17.09
N THR A 38 -12.41 19.56 18.25
CA THR A 38 -12.05 18.72 19.39
C THR A 38 -13.24 17.94 19.94
N LEU A 39 -14.41 18.60 20.07
CA LEU A 39 -15.66 17.96 20.52
C LEU A 39 -16.13 16.86 19.56
N ARG A 40 -15.96 17.05 18.25
CA ARG A 40 -16.25 16.02 17.25
C ARG A 40 -15.23 14.89 17.31
N ASN A 41 -13.95 15.20 17.51
CA ASN A 41 -12.93 14.18 17.66
C ASN A 41 -13.25 13.20 18.80
N GLU A 42 -13.74 13.71 19.93
CA GLU A 42 -14.18 12.91 21.06
C GLU A 42 -15.39 12.02 20.73
N LEU A 43 -16.38 12.51 19.99
CA LEU A 43 -17.54 11.71 19.56
C LEU A 43 -17.17 10.50 18.68
N PHE A 44 -16.04 10.58 17.98
CA PHE A 44 -15.50 9.51 17.15
C PHE A 44 -14.32 8.78 17.82
N SER A 45 -14.17 8.94 19.14
CA SER A 45 -13.25 8.14 19.93
C SER A 45 -13.97 6.90 20.42
N PHE A 46 -13.58 5.74 19.86
CA PHE A 46 -14.24 4.47 20.16
C PHE A 46 -13.35 3.65 21.08
N GLU A 47 -13.92 3.16 22.18
CA GLU A 47 -13.18 2.31 23.12
C GLU A 47 -13.29 0.85 22.71
N VAL A 48 -12.14 0.23 22.46
CA VAL A 48 -12.05 -1.21 22.20
C VAL A 48 -11.32 -1.88 23.34
N LYS A 49 -11.94 -2.91 23.92
CA LYS A 49 -11.31 -3.76 24.94
C LYS A 49 -10.32 -4.70 24.25
N THR A 50 -9.04 -4.55 24.55
CA THR A 50 -7.97 -5.45 24.11
C THR A 50 -7.46 -6.26 25.31
N LYS A 51 -6.78 -7.39 25.05
CA LYS A 51 -6.18 -8.24 26.09
C LYS A 51 -5.20 -7.50 27.02
N SER A 52 -4.70 -6.34 26.59
CA SER A 52 -3.75 -5.48 27.33
C SER A 52 -4.39 -4.19 27.90
N GLY A 53 -5.72 -4.06 27.88
CA GLY A 53 -6.46 -2.88 28.39
C GLY A 53 -7.39 -2.21 27.36
N THR A 54 -8.00 -1.10 27.76
CA THR A 54 -8.93 -0.31 26.93
C THR A 54 -8.15 0.60 25.97
N LYS A 55 -8.25 0.36 24.66
CA LYS A 55 -7.60 1.20 23.63
C LYS A 55 -8.63 2.12 23.00
N LYS A 56 -8.36 3.44 23.06
CA LYS A 56 -9.13 4.43 22.30
C LYS A 56 -8.68 4.40 20.84
N LEU A 57 -9.57 3.97 19.95
CA LEU A 57 -9.39 4.10 18.52
C LEU A 57 -9.85 5.49 18.07
N LYS A 58 -9.06 6.10 17.20
CA LYS A 58 -9.39 7.35 16.51
C LYS A 58 -9.53 7.06 15.03
N VAL A 59 -10.35 7.84 14.35
CA VAL A 59 -10.43 7.78 12.88
C VAL A 59 -9.02 8.00 12.31
N PRO A 60 -8.49 7.04 11.53
CA PRO A 60 -7.15 7.16 11.00
C PRO A 60 -7.09 8.28 9.96
N GLN A 61 -6.02 9.06 10.01
CA GLN A 61 -5.75 10.06 8.99
C GLN A 61 -5.49 9.37 7.65
N HIS A 62 -6.26 9.76 6.63
CA HIS A 62 -5.92 9.38 5.26
C HIS A 62 -4.62 10.05 4.85
N SER A 63 -3.74 9.32 4.17
CA SER A 63 -2.53 9.90 3.61
C SER A 63 -2.39 9.47 2.16
N ASP A 64 -2.35 10.45 1.26
CA ASP A 64 -2.24 10.23 -0.18
C ASP A 64 -0.96 9.46 -0.55
N THR A 65 0.06 9.55 0.30
CA THR A 65 1.40 9.02 0.06
C THR A 65 1.69 7.67 0.73
N ARG A 66 0.81 7.16 1.62
CA ARG A 66 1.10 5.91 2.36
C ARG A 66 -0.03 4.88 2.24
N TRP A 67 0.26 3.82 1.49
CA TRP A 67 -0.58 2.63 1.33
C TRP A 67 -1.16 2.10 2.65
N VAL A 68 -0.30 1.95 3.66
CA VAL A 68 -0.68 1.38 4.97
C VAL A 68 -1.77 2.20 5.66
N SER A 69 -1.84 3.52 5.41
CA SER A 69 -2.91 4.36 5.94
C SER A 69 -4.25 4.07 5.27
N LYS A 70 -4.25 3.80 3.96
CA LYS A 70 -5.46 3.48 3.19
C LYS A 70 -6.09 2.17 3.66
N TYR A 71 -5.28 1.10 3.80
CA TYR A 71 -5.75 -0.16 4.38
C TYR A 71 -6.30 0.00 5.80
N LYS A 72 -5.57 0.71 6.67
CA LYS A 72 -6.03 0.98 8.05
C LYS A 72 -7.32 1.78 8.08
N GLY A 73 -7.50 2.72 7.15
CA GLY A 73 -8.72 3.49 6.97
C GLY A 73 -9.90 2.59 6.66
N VAL A 74 -9.86 1.87 5.54
CA VAL A 74 -10.94 0.99 5.10
C VAL A 74 -11.31 -0.04 6.18
N ASN A 75 -10.32 -0.69 6.78
CA ASN A 75 -10.56 -1.65 7.87
C ASN A 75 -11.23 -0.98 9.09
N PHE A 76 -10.76 0.20 9.51
CA PHE A 76 -11.37 0.95 10.61
C PHE A 76 -12.83 1.31 10.32
N PHE A 77 -13.13 1.84 9.14
CA PHE A 77 -14.49 2.23 8.77
C PHE A 77 -15.44 1.04 8.65
N LYS A 78 -14.95 -0.13 8.18
CA LYS A 78 -15.73 -1.38 8.17
C LYS A 78 -15.98 -1.92 9.57
N THR A 79 -14.96 -1.97 10.44
CA THR A 79 -15.08 -2.54 11.78
C THR A 79 -15.85 -1.65 12.75
N GLN A 80 -15.74 -0.32 12.61
CA GLN A 80 -16.44 0.66 13.45
C GLN A 80 -17.66 1.26 12.76
N PHE A 81 -18.19 0.61 11.72
CA PHE A 81 -19.27 1.13 10.88
C PHE A 81 -20.47 1.64 11.70
N SER A 82 -20.98 0.82 12.63
CA SER A 82 -22.10 1.19 13.51
C SER A 82 -21.78 2.33 14.47
N SER A 83 -20.58 2.35 15.05
CA SER A 83 -20.15 3.42 15.96
C SER A 83 -20.03 4.77 15.25
N ILE A 84 -19.54 4.76 14.01
CA ILE A 84 -19.42 5.95 13.16
C ILE A 84 -20.80 6.49 12.78
N VAL A 85 -21.73 5.61 12.45
CA VAL A 85 -23.12 6.00 12.17
C VAL A 85 -23.77 6.67 13.39
N VAL A 86 -23.61 6.11 14.58
CA VAL A 86 -24.12 6.72 15.82
C VAL A 86 -23.46 8.09 16.09
N ALA A 87 -22.15 8.21 15.87
CA ALA A 87 -21.44 9.48 16.03
C ALA A 87 -21.95 10.55 15.05
N LEU A 88 -22.18 10.18 13.78
CA LEU A 88 -22.76 11.07 12.78
C LEU A 88 -24.22 11.44 13.10
N GLN A 89 -25.02 10.51 13.62
CA GLN A 89 -26.39 10.80 14.08
C GLN A 89 -26.42 11.84 15.19
N LYS A 90 -25.54 11.70 16.20
CA LYS A 90 -25.42 12.68 17.29
C LYS A 90 -25.04 14.06 16.76
N CYS A 91 -24.13 14.12 15.78
CA CYS A 91 -23.78 15.38 15.13
C CYS A 91 -24.95 15.97 14.33
N ALA A 92 -25.70 15.14 13.61
CA ALA A 92 -26.87 15.53 12.81
C ALA A 92 -28.05 16.05 13.63
N GLN A 93 -28.18 15.62 14.89
CA GLN A 93 -29.24 16.04 15.81
C GLN A 93 -28.87 17.30 16.61
N ASN A 94 -27.64 17.77 16.52
CA ASN A 94 -27.18 18.94 17.26
C ASN A 94 -27.81 20.24 16.71
N LYS A 95 -28.78 20.80 17.44
CA LYS A 95 -29.49 22.03 17.06
C LYS A 95 -28.65 23.30 17.22
N ALA A 96 -27.57 23.27 18.01
CA ALA A 96 -26.76 24.46 18.29
C ALA A 96 -25.97 24.97 17.07
N LYS A 97 -25.69 24.08 16.11
CA LYS A 97 -24.87 24.39 14.93
C LYS A 97 -25.50 23.83 13.64
N PRO A 98 -26.42 24.57 13.01
CA PRO A 98 -27.24 24.06 11.91
C PRO A 98 -26.43 23.67 10.66
N ARG A 99 -25.34 24.40 10.35
CA ARG A 99 -24.46 24.09 9.21
C ARG A 99 -23.73 22.77 9.39
N GLU A 100 -23.16 22.54 10.58
CA GLU A 100 -22.47 21.29 10.91
C GLU A 100 -23.45 20.10 10.95
N ALA A 101 -24.67 20.33 11.44
CA ALA A 101 -25.73 19.32 11.45
C ALA A 101 -26.18 18.95 10.03
N ALA A 102 -26.29 19.92 9.11
CA ALA A 102 -26.63 19.66 7.71
C ALA A 102 -25.53 18.84 7.00
N GLU A 103 -24.26 19.19 7.21
CA GLU A 103 -23.12 18.44 6.67
C GLU A 103 -23.08 17.01 7.22
N ALA A 104 -23.27 16.82 8.54
CA ALA A 104 -23.35 15.51 9.17
C ALA A 104 -24.51 14.65 8.62
N LYS A 105 -25.67 15.26 8.31
CA LYS A 105 -26.79 14.56 7.65
C LYS A 105 -26.41 14.07 6.26
N GLY A 106 -25.75 14.92 5.46
CA GLY A 106 -25.29 14.53 4.12
C GLY A 106 -24.30 13.36 4.17
N LEU A 107 -23.28 13.46 5.05
CA LEU A 107 -22.30 12.39 5.27
C LEU A 107 -22.96 11.10 5.77
N LEU A 108 -23.94 11.20 6.67
CA LEU A 108 -24.68 10.05 7.18
C LEU A 108 -25.48 9.34 6.09
N THR A 109 -26.19 10.09 5.25
CA THR A 109 -26.99 9.51 4.15
C THR A 109 -26.09 8.78 3.15
N GLN A 110 -24.94 9.37 2.79
CA GLN A 110 -23.98 8.74 1.89
C GLN A 110 -23.32 7.51 2.52
N PHE A 111 -22.87 7.61 3.77
CA PHE A 111 -22.17 6.52 4.45
C PHE A 111 -23.06 5.30 4.74
N ARG A 112 -24.38 5.53 4.90
CA ARG A 112 -25.38 4.45 5.02
C ARG A 112 -25.77 3.81 3.69
N SER A 113 -25.34 4.34 2.55
CA SER A 113 -25.72 3.74 1.27
C SER A 113 -25.16 2.32 1.16
N PHE A 114 -25.95 1.45 0.54
CA PHE A 114 -25.53 0.08 0.30
C PHE A 114 -24.26 0.02 -0.55
N ASP A 115 -24.14 0.90 -1.55
CA ASP A 115 -22.97 1.02 -2.42
C ASP A 115 -21.70 1.22 -1.59
N VAL A 116 -21.73 2.15 -0.62
CA VAL A 116 -20.55 2.45 0.23
C VAL A 116 -20.17 1.24 1.09
N ILE A 117 -21.16 0.55 1.67
CA ILE A 117 -20.93 -0.64 2.49
C ILE A 117 -20.33 -1.76 1.63
N TYR A 118 -20.88 -1.98 0.44
CA TYR A 118 -20.39 -2.99 -0.49
C TYR A 118 -18.93 -2.73 -0.86
N PHE A 119 -18.59 -1.51 -1.30
CA PHE A 119 -17.21 -1.18 -1.65
C PHE A 119 -16.27 -1.22 -0.44
N LEU A 120 -16.71 -0.83 0.76
CA LEU A 120 -15.92 -1.00 1.99
C LEU A 120 -15.57 -2.48 2.24
N VAL A 121 -16.53 -3.38 2.05
CA VAL A 121 -16.32 -4.83 2.23
C VAL A 121 -15.36 -5.37 1.17
N CYS A 122 -15.55 -5.02 -0.11
CA CYS A 122 -14.68 -5.42 -1.21
C CYS A 122 -13.24 -4.91 -1.02
N LEU A 123 -13.08 -3.61 -0.75
CA LEU A 123 -11.78 -2.99 -0.55
C LEU A 123 -11.07 -3.56 0.68
N ASP A 124 -11.75 -3.81 1.79
CA ASP A 124 -11.10 -4.40 2.98
C ASP A 124 -10.47 -5.76 2.67
N GLU A 125 -11.16 -6.60 1.91
CA GLU A 125 -10.68 -7.94 1.57
C GLU A 125 -9.51 -7.88 0.57
N ILE A 126 -9.62 -7.08 -0.49
CA ILE A 126 -8.56 -6.89 -1.49
C ILE A 126 -7.31 -6.25 -0.85
N LEU A 127 -7.49 -5.18 -0.08
CA LEU A 127 -6.40 -4.46 0.56
C LEU A 127 -5.71 -5.31 1.64
N CYS A 128 -6.38 -6.34 2.18
CA CYS A 128 -5.77 -7.29 3.10
C CYS A 128 -4.61 -8.07 2.45
N TYR A 129 -4.83 -8.64 1.26
CA TYR A 129 -3.79 -9.35 0.50
C TYR A 129 -2.61 -8.42 0.17
N LEU A 130 -2.91 -7.23 -0.33
CA LEU A 130 -1.91 -6.22 -0.67
C LEU A 130 -1.17 -5.70 0.56
N ASN A 131 -1.79 -5.66 1.75
CA ASN A 131 -1.12 -5.30 2.99
C ASN A 131 -0.12 -6.38 3.47
N ILE A 132 -0.41 -7.67 3.25
CA ILE A 132 0.56 -8.75 3.51
C ILE A 132 1.80 -8.55 2.65
N LEU A 133 1.60 -8.35 1.34
CA LEU A 133 2.69 -8.06 0.41
C LEU A 133 3.46 -6.79 0.81
N SER A 134 2.73 -5.73 1.17
CA SER A 134 3.31 -4.46 1.60
C SER A 134 4.23 -4.61 2.82
N LYS A 135 3.86 -5.44 3.82
CA LYS A 135 4.69 -5.71 5.00
C LYS A 135 5.97 -6.46 4.64
N GLN A 136 5.90 -7.45 3.75
CA GLN A 136 7.07 -8.19 3.30
C GLN A 136 8.07 -7.27 2.59
N LEU A 137 7.56 -6.43 1.67
CA LEU A 137 8.37 -5.48 0.90
C LEU A 137 8.92 -4.30 1.73
N GLN A 138 8.46 -4.14 2.97
CA GLN A 138 8.94 -3.12 3.92
C GLN A 138 9.88 -3.70 5.00
N SER A 139 10.09 -5.02 5.02
CA SER A 139 10.99 -5.65 6.00
C SER A 139 12.44 -5.17 5.82
N SER A 140 13.27 -5.22 6.86
CA SER A 140 14.68 -4.85 6.75
C SER A 140 15.51 -5.93 6.05
N ASN A 141 15.10 -7.19 6.17
CA ASN A 141 15.78 -8.35 5.60
C ASN A 141 14.98 -8.92 4.42
N ILE A 142 14.85 -8.13 3.35
CA ILE A 142 14.07 -8.53 2.16
C ILE A 142 14.86 -9.57 1.35
N ASP A 143 14.37 -10.80 1.33
CA ASP A 143 14.75 -11.79 0.31
C ASP A 143 13.89 -11.54 -0.94
N ILE A 144 14.55 -11.20 -2.05
CA ILE A 144 13.89 -10.84 -3.31
C ILE A 144 13.19 -12.06 -3.92
N GLY A 145 13.80 -13.25 -3.84
CA GLY A 145 13.20 -14.48 -4.35
C GLY A 145 11.90 -14.82 -3.62
N LYS A 146 11.88 -14.69 -2.29
CA LYS A 146 10.65 -14.86 -1.49
C LYS A 146 9.62 -13.77 -1.81
N SER A 147 10.07 -12.53 -1.99
CA SER A 147 9.20 -11.41 -2.33
C SER A 147 8.52 -11.60 -3.68
N LEU A 148 9.22 -12.14 -4.69
CA LEU A 148 8.65 -12.44 -6.00
C LEU A 148 7.60 -13.54 -5.96
N ARG A 149 7.88 -14.61 -5.21
CA ARG A 149 6.89 -15.66 -4.97
C ARG A 149 5.63 -15.09 -4.33
N LEU A 150 5.79 -14.17 -3.37
CA LEU A 150 4.65 -13.51 -2.73
C LEU A 150 3.90 -12.58 -3.68
N ILE A 151 4.59 -11.82 -4.55
CA ILE A 151 3.94 -10.98 -5.57
C ILE A 151 3.09 -11.85 -6.49
N LYS A 152 3.66 -12.92 -7.06
CA LYS A 152 2.94 -13.85 -7.96
C LYS A 152 1.75 -14.50 -7.26
N ALA A 153 1.96 -15.02 -6.05
CA ALA A 153 0.89 -15.60 -5.25
C ALA A 153 -0.22 -14.58 -4.92
N THR A 154 0.13 -13.30 -4.68
CA THR A 154 -0.85 -12.24 -4.43
C THR A 154 -1.68 -11.96 -5.68
N ILE A 155 -1.06 -11.86 -6.85
CA ILE A 155 -1.75 -11.66 -8.13
C ILE A 155 -2.68 -12.84 -8.42
N GLU A 156 -2.19 -14.07 -8.28
CA GLU A 156 -3.01 -15.28 -8.45
C GLU A 156 -4.20 -15.32 -7.47
N SER A 157 -3.99 -14.94 -6.21
CA SER A 157 -5.06 -14.84 -5.21
C SER A 157 -6.10 -13.78 -5.57
N LEU A 158 -5.68 -12.62 -6.10
CA LEU A 158 -6.59 -11.58 -6.57
C LEU A 158 -7.39 -12.05 -7.79
N CYS A 159 -6.74 -12.67 -8.78
CA CYS A 159 -7.43 -13.23 -9.94
C CYS A 159 -8.45 -14.31 -9.56
N LYS A 160 -8.18 -15.13 -8.53
CA LYS A 160 -9.13 -16.11 -7.98
C LYS A 160 -10.38 -15.47 -7.36
N MET A 161 -10.35 -14.17 -7.00
CA MET A 161 -11.53 -13.46 -6.53
C MET A 161 -12.53 -13.15 -7.65
N ARG A 162 -12.11 -13.25 -8.92
CA ARG A 162 -12.98 -13.07 -10.10
C ARG A 162 -13.85 -14.33 -10.33
N THR A 163 -14.69 -14.64 -9.36
CA THR A 163 -15.65 -15.75 -9.43
C THR A 163 -17.01 -15.30 -8.91
N ASP A 164 -18.06 -15.91 -9.46
CA ASP A 164 -19.45 -15.60 -9.09
C ASP A 164 -19.72 -15.95 -7.62
N ASP A 165 -19.17 -17.06 -7.14
CA ASP A 165 -19.27 -17.49 -5.75
C ASP A 165 -18.67 -16.44 -4.80
N LYS A 166 -17.53 -15.86 -5.17
CA LYS A 166 -16.87 -14.85 -4.35
C LYS A 166 -17.64 -13.53 -4.33
N PHE A 167 -18.22 -13.16 -5.47
CA PHE A 167 -19.13 -12.02 -5.54
C PHE A 167 -20.33 -12.21 -4.60
N GLU A 168 -21.01 -13.36 -4.64
CA GLU A 168 -22.15 -13.64 -3.76
C GLU A 168 -21.76 -13.64 -2.28
N GLU A 169 -20.57 -14.15 -1.93
CA GLU A 169 -20.04 -14.08 -0.57
C GLU A 169 -19.87 -12.63 -0.08
N LEU A 170 -19.23 -11.78 -0.88
CA LEU A 170 -19.00 -10.37 -0.54
C LEU A 170 -20.31 -9.58 -0.47
N TYR A 171 -21.23 -9.85 -1.40
CA TYR A 171 -22.54 -9.22 -1.45
C TYR A 171 -23.37 -9.57 -0.21
N LYS A 172 -23.38 -10.83 0.22
CA LYS A 172 -24.04 -11.26 1.47
C LYS A 172 -23.44 -10.58 2.70
N LYS A 173 -22.11 -10.52 2.81
CA LYS A 173 -21.44 -9.80 3.92
C LYS A 173 -21.87 -8.32 3.97
N ALA A 174 -22.01 -7.67 2.82
CA ALA A 174 -22.50 -6.29 2.75
C ALA A 174 -23.98 -6.18 3.16
N GLN A 175 -24.82 -7.12 2.74
CA GLN A 175 -26.22 -7.19 3.16
C GLN A 175 -26.38 -7.37 4.67
N ASP A 176 -25.59 -8.24 5.29
CA ASP A 176 -25.64 -8.47 6.73
C ASP A 176 -25.31 -7.18 7.51
N ILE A 177 -24.27 -6.44 7.09
CA ILE A 177 -23.90 -5.15 7.69
C ILE A 177 -25.02 -4.12 7.50
N PHE A 178 -25.65 -4.09 6.32
CA PHE A 178 -26.76 -3.18 6.02
C PHE A 178 -28.00 -3.47 6.87
N GLN A 179 -28.38 -4.75 7.00
CA GLN A 179 -29.57 -5.16 7.78
C GLN A 179 -29.43 -4.83 9.27
N VAL A 180 -28.24 -5.01 9.86
CA VAL A 180 -27.97 -4.65 11.26
C VAL A 180 -28.20 -3.15 11.51
N GLN A 181 -28.08 -2.30 10.49
CA GLN A 181 -28.30 -0.86 10.62
C GLN A 181 -29.71 -0.37 10.27
N GLY A 182 -30.44 -1.09 9.41
CA GLY A 182 -31.80 -0.74 8.99
C GLY A 182 -32.84 -0.65 10.11
N SER A 183 -32.50 -1.06 11.34
CA SER A 183 -33.35 -0.90 12.53
C SER A 183 -33.33 0.53 13.12
N VAL A 184 -32.61 1.49 12.52
CA VAL A 184 -32.52 2.87 13.01
C VAL A 184 -33.23 3.84 12.06
N SER A 185 -34.57 3.90 12.24
CA SER A 185 -35.52 4.92 11.78
C SER A 185 -35.10 5.73 10.56
N ASP A 186 -35.49 5.25 9.38
CA ASP A 186 -35.35 5.96 8.12
C ASP A 186 -36.23 7.21 8.11
N PHE A 187 -35.65 8.35 7.74
CA PHE A 187 -36.39 9.45 7.15
C PHE A 187 -36.79 9.00 5.74
N SER A 188 -37.94 8.34 5.61
CA SER A 188 -38.49 7.96 4.32
C SER A 188 -38.88 9.21 3.53
N VAL A 189 -38.10 9.52 2.48
CA VAL A 189 -38.55 10.44 1.44
C VAL A 189 -39.55 9.66 0.58
N GLU A 190 -40.81 10.08 0.59
CA GLU A 190 -41.84 9.51 -0.29
C GLU A 190 -41.44 9.74 -1.75
N ASN A 191 -41.03 8.67 -2.44
CA ASN A 191 -40.76 8.72 -3.87
C ASN A 191 -42.08 8.90 -4.63
N ARG A 192 -42.23 10.03 -5.34
CA ARG A 192 -43.34 10.24 -6.28
C ARG A 192 -43.26 9.21 -7.41
N PRO A 193 -44.40 8.64 -7.86
CA PRO A 193 -44.42 7.71 -8.98
C PRO A 193 -44.04 8.43 -10.28
N ILE A 194 -42.94 8.00 -10.91
CA ILE A 194 -42.47 8.47 -12.22
C ILE A 194 -43.06 7.55 -13.31
N ARG A 195 -43.43 8.12 -14.46
CA ARG A 195 -44.00 7.40 -15.61
C ARG A 195 -43.04 6.32 -16.12
N LYS A 196 -43.50 5.07 -16.16
CA LYS A 196 -42.74 3.90 -16.64
C LYS A 196 -42.49 4.01 -18.16
N GLN A 197 -41.26 3.81 -18.60
CA GLN A 197 -40.92 3.53 -20.00
C GLN A 197 -40.24 2.16 -20.05
N THR A 198 -40.71 1.27 -20.92
CA THR A 198 -40.12 -0.06 -21.10
C THR A 198 -38.82 0.02 -21.93
N PRO A 199 -37.74 -0.66 -21.51
CA PRO A 199 -36.54 -0.80 -22.34
C PRO A 199 -36.79 -1.77 -23.50
N SER A 200 -35.91 -1.76 -24.51
CA SER A 200 -35.93 -2.73 -25.61
C SER A 200 -35.50 -4.09 -25.09
N SER A 201 -36.24 -5.16 -25.42
CA SER A 201 -35.90 -6.54 -25.04
C SER A 201 -34.58 -7.03 -25.63
N SER A 202 -34.06 -6.38 -26.68
CA SER A 202 -32.78 -6.73 -27.30
C SER A 202 -31.56 -6.25 -26.51
N LEU A 203 -31.74 -5.34 -25.54
CA LEU A 203 -30.66 -4.72 -24.77
C LEU A 203 -30.69 -5.11 -23.28
N SER A 204 -31.57 -6.01 -22.87
CA SER A 204 -31.67 -6.46 -21.47
C SER A 204 -30.40 -7.16 -20.99
N ASP A 205 -29.68 -7.80 -21.90
CA ASP A 205 -28.55 -8.66 -21.59
C ASP A 205 -27.18 -7.95 -21.75
N PHE A 206 -27.19 -6.66 -22.13
CA PHE A 206 -25.98 -5.88 -22.40
C PHE A 206 -25.85 -4.69 -21.45
N LEU A 207 -24.61 -4.42 -21.02
CA LEU A 207 -24.28 -3.21 -20.26
C LEU A 207 -24.18 -2.01 -21.21
N VAL A 208 -25.04 -1.02 -21.01
CA VAL A 208 -25.05 0.23 -21.78
C VAL A 208 -24.38 1.32 -20.95
N PHE A 209 -23.24 1.82 -21.41
CA PHE A 209 -22.41 2.82 -20.70
C PHE A 209 -22.80 4.28 -21.00
N GLU A 210 -23.72 4.51 -21.94
CA GLU A 210 -24.22 5.84 -22.31
C GLU A 210 -25.70 6.03 -21.94
N THR A 211 -26.09 7.29 -21.73
CA THR A 211 -27.48 7.63 -21.42
C THR A 211 -28.38 7.40 -22.64
N THR A 212 -29.28 6.41 -22.57
CA THR A 212 -30.28 6.12 -23.61
C THR A 212 -31.42 7.13 -23.70
N GLY A 213 -31.28 8.32 -23.09
CA GLY A 213 -32.31 9.37 -23.06
C GLY A 213 -33.60 9.01 -22.32
N LYS A 214 -33.67 7.85 -21.65
CA LYS A 214 -34.87 7.39 -20.92
C LYS A 214 -34.72 7.63 -19.41
N GLY A 215 -35.77 8.16 -18.79
CA GLY A 215 -35.81 8.41 -17.34
C GLY A 215 -35.73 7.12 -16.52
N LYS A 216 -35.00 7.16 -15.40
CA LYS A 216 -34.83 6.03 -14.46
C LYS A 216 -36.20 5.54 -13.97
N SER A 217 -36.63 4.37 -14.41
CA SER A 217 -37.88 3.72 -14.00
C SER A 217 -37.56 2.61 -13.00
N THR A 218 -38.03 2.76 -11.77
CA THR A 218 -37.86 1.79 -10.68
C THR A 218 -38.80 0.60 -10.89
N CYS A 219 -38.29 -0.51 -11.41
CA CYS A 219 -38.95 -1.82 -11.42
C CYS A 219 -38.02 -2.88 -10.81
N ASN A 220 -38.54 -4.09 -10.51
CA ASN A 220 -37.77 -5.19 -9.93
C ASN A 220 -36.51 -5.57 -10.74
N ASP A 221 -36.45 -5.24 -12.04
CA ASP A 221 -35.23 -5.35 -12.88
C ASP A 221 -34.10 -4.43 -12.43
N GLU A 222 -34.35 -3.32 -11.71
CA GLU A 222 -33.28 -2.51 -11.12
C GLU A 222 -32.47 -3.31 -10.08
N SER A 223 -33.10 -4.26 -9.36
CA SER A 223 -32.37 -5.04 -8.36
C SER A 223 -31.40 -6.03 -9.00
N VAL A 224 -31.82 -6.68 -10.09
CA VAL A 224 -31.00 -7.61 -10.89
C VAL A 224 -29.94 -6.83 -11.68
N SER A 225 -30.30 -5.67 -12.23
CA SER A 225 -29.39 -4.75 -12.93
C SER A 225 -28.34 -4.16 -12.00
N LYS A 226 -28.70 -3.71 -10.78
CA LYS A 226 -27.76 -3.23 -9.76
C LYS A 226 -26.84 -4.33 -9.26
N LYS A 227 -27.37 -5.53 -8.99
CA LYS A 227 -26.54 -6.67 -8.59
C LYS A 227 -25.52 -7.04 -9.68
N THR A 228 -25.94 -7.01 -10.94
CA THR A 228 -25.07 -7.21 -12.10
C THR A 228 -24.03 -6.09 -12.24
N GLN A 229 -24.42 -4.84 -11.96
CA GLN A 229 -23.50 -3.70 -11.93
C GLN A 229 -22.44 -3.85 -10.84
N PHE A 230 -22.82 -4.20 -9.60
CA PHE A 230 -21.87 -4.43 -8.50
C PHE A 230 -20.89 -5.57 -8.80
N LYS A 231 -21.36 -6.60 -9.51
CA LYS A 231 -20.52 -7.70 -9.99
C LYS A 231 -19.50 -7.20 -11.02
N ALA A 232 -19.96 -6.43 -12.01
CA ALA A 232 -19.08 -5.85 -13.02
C ALA A 232 -18.05 -4.89 -12.40
N GLU A 233 -18.45 -4.09 -11.41
CA GLU A 233 -17.56 -3.17 -10.70
C GLU A 233 -16.52 -3.94 -9.86
N LEU A 234 -16.90 -5.01 -9.16
CA LEU A 234 -15.93 -5.86 -8.45
C LEU A 234 -14.90 -6.46 -9.40
N PHE A 235 -15.36 -7.02 -10.52
CA PHE A 235 -14.48 -7.61 -11.52
C PHE A 235 -13.56 -6.58 -12.15
N SER A 236 -14.07 -5.38 -12.43
CA SER A 236 -13.25 -4.25 -12.89
C SER A 236 -12.20 -3.85 -11.86
N ILE A 237 -12.53 -3.81 -10.57
CA ILE A 237 -11.55 -3.52 -9.50
C ILE A 237 -10.45 -4.57 -9.48
N VAL A 238 -10.81 -5.85 -9.48
CA VAL A 238 -9.86 -6.97 -9.46
C VAL A 238 -8.97 -6.96 -10.70
N ASP A 239 -9.54 -6.82 -11.89
CA ASP A 239 -8.80 -6.78 -13.14
C ASP A 239 -7.82 -5.62 -13.18
N ASN A 240 -8.27 -4.41 -12.83
CA ASN A 240 -7.41 -3.23 -12.83
C ASN A 240 -6.27 -3.36 -11.82
N ILE A 241 -6.52 -3.93 -10.63
CA ILE A 241 -5.45 -4.18 -9.65
C ILE A 241 -4.47 -5.21 -10.20
N SER A 242 -4.95 -6.33 -10.73
CA SER A 242 -4.08 -7.38 -11.28
C SER A 242 -3.25 -6.88 -12.46
N GLU A 243 -3.85 -6.14 -13.40
CA GLU A 243 -3.17 -5.55 -14.55
C GLU A 243 -2.10 -4.54 -14.11
N GLU A 244 -2.44 -3.61 -13.20
CA GLU A 244 -1.47 -2.62 -12.70
C GLU A 244 -0.35 -3.28 -11.89
N MET A 245 -0.66 -4.33 -11.11
CA MET A 245 0.35 -5.12 -10.41
C MET A 245 1.28 -5.81 -11.40
N GLU A 246 0.75 -6.50 -12.40
CA GLU A 246 1.55 -7.16 -13.44
C GLU A 246 2.40 -6.15 -14.19
N LYS A 247 1.84 -5.08 -14.72
CA LYS A 247 2.57 -4.04 -15.45
C LYS A 247 3.75 -3.50 -14.64
N ARG A 248 3.51 -3.16 -13.38
CA ARG A 248 4.48 -2.54 -12.47
C ARG A 248 5.58 -3.48 -11.98
N PHE A 249 5.28 -4.76 -11.86
CA PHE A 249 6.26 -5.78 -11.47
C PHE A 249 6.92 -6.49 -12.67
N SER A 250 6.38 -6.34 -13.88
CA SER A 250 6.91 -6.92 -15.12
C SER A 250 8.09 -6.15 -15.70
N GLU A 251 8.12 -4.81 -15.56
CA GLU A 251 9.24 -3.99 -16.06
C GLU A 251 10.59 -4.41 -15.45
N ASN A 252 10.58 -4.89 -14.21
CA ASN A 252 11.78 -5.37 -13.52
C ASN A 252 11.96 -6.90 -13.59
N SER A 253 11.17 -7.60 -14.40
CA SER A 253 11.13 -9.07 -14.43
C SER A 253 12.49 -9.71 -14.72
N SER A 254 13.27 -9.16 -15.63
CA SER A 254 14.62 -9.64 -15.97
C SER A 254 15.61 -9.46 -14.81
N LEU A 255 15.60 -8.29 -14.16
CA LEU A 255 16.40 -8.02 -12.97
C LEU A 255 16.01 -8.97 -11.83
N LEU A 256 14.71 -9.17 -11.63
CA LEU A 256 14.13 -10.04 -10.62
C LEU A 256 14.43 -11.52 -10.87
N ALA A 257 14.42 -11.96 -12.14
CA ALA A 257 14.83 -13.29 -12.54
C ALA A 257 16.31 -13.53 -12.25
N CYS A 258 17.19 -12.60 -12.62
CA CYS A 258 18.62 -12.66 -12.28
C CYS A 258 18.86 -12.76 -10.77
N ILE A 259 18.17 -11.95 -9.98
CA ILE A 259 18.29 -11.99 -8.53
C ILE A 259 17.82 -13.35 -7.98
N SER A 260 16.73 -13.89 -8.52
CA SER A 260 16.28 -15.24 -8.20
C SER A 260 17.35 -16.28 -8.56
N SER A 261 17.99 -16.17 -9.71
CA SER A 261 19.07 -17.06 -10.14
C SER A 261 20.29 -17.01 -9.23
N CYS A 262 20.56 -15.90 -8.57
CA CYS A 262 21.61 -15.82 -7.54
C CYS A 262 21.22 -16.45 -6.20
N ASN A 263 19.94 -16.74 -5.94
CA ASN A 263 19.48 -17.34 -4.69
C ASN A 263 19.59 -18.88 -4.72
N PRO A 264 20.39 -19.51 -3.84
CA PRO A 264 20.54 -20.97 -3.76
C PRO A 264 19.23 -21.74 -3.55
N ASN A 265 18.22 -21.13 -2.93
CA ASN A 265 16.92 -21.75 -2.66
C ASN A 265 15.92 -21.62 -3.83
N SER A 266 16.34 -21.06 -4.96
CA SER A 266 15.48 -20.89 -6.13
C SER A 266 15.54 -22.10 -7.06
N GLN A 267 14.47 -22.33 -7.81
CA GLN A 267 14.44 -23.39 -8.83
C GLN A 267 15.36 -23.07 -10.02
N ASN A 268 15.70 -21.79 -10.23
CA ASN A 268 16.49 -21.30 -11.35
C ASN A 268 17.92 -20.94 -10.91
N PHE A 269 18.44 -21.61 -9.87
CA PHE A 269 19.76 -21.31 -9.31
C PHE A 269 20.85 -21.43 -10.38
N LEU A 270 21.63 -20.35 -10.51
CA LEU A 270 22.69 -20.18 -11.50
C LEU A 270 22.23 -20.47 -12.94
N ASP A 271 21.02 -20.07 -13.33
CA ASP A 271 20.59 -20.13 -14.73
C ASP A 271 21.47 -19.23 -15.61
N PRO A 272 22.26 -19.78 -16.55
CA PRO A 272 23.18 -18.98 -17.34
C PRO A 272 22.47 -17.99 -18.27
N LYS A 273 21.23 -18.28 -18.69
CA LYS A 273 20.48 -17.40 -19.59
C LYS A 273 20.16 -16.05 -18.93
N GLU A 274 19.62 -16.10 -17.72
CA GLU A 274 19.24 -14.92 -16.94
C GLU A 274 20.46 -14.12 -16.45
N LEU A 275 21.54 -14.82 -16.07
CA LEU A 275 22.76 -14.15 -15.63
C LEU A 275 23.51 -13.48 -16.78
N CYS A 276 23.52 -14.08 -17.98
CA CYS A 276 24.11 -13.45 -19.16
C CYS A 276 23.30 -12.25 -19.66
N SER A 277 21.96 -12.32 -19.65
CA SER A 277 21.13 -11.16 -20.03
C SER A 277 21.38 -9.98 -19.09
N PHE A 278 21.52 -10.25 -17.78
CA PHE A 278 21.87 -9.25 -16.78
C PHE A 278 23.31 -8.70 -16.93
N ALA A 279 24.28 -9.56 -17.26
CA ALA A 279 25.64 -9.13 -17.53
C ALA A 279 25.71 -8.16 -18.73
N LYS A 280 24.96 -8.47 -19.81
CA LYS A 280 24.82 -7.60 -20.97
C LYS A 280 24.13 -6.27 -20.62
N PHE A 281 23.10 -6.30 -19.76
CA PHE A 281 22.45 -5.09 -19.25
C PHE A 281 23.43 -4.15 -18.52
N TRP A 282 24.42 -4.71 -17.82
CA TRP A 282 25.50 -3.95 -17.19
C TRP A 282 26.72 -3.68 -18.09
N GLY A 283 26.57 -3.82 -19.40
CA GLY A 283 27.61 -3.48 -20.37
C GLY A 283 28.82 -4.42 -20.35
N LYS A 284 28.63 -5.69 -20.02
CA LYS A 284 29.68 -6.71 -20.12
C LYS A 284 29.69 -7.38 -21.50
N ASP A 285 30.89 -7.70 -21.95
CA ASP A 285 31.15 -8.28 -23.27
C ASP A 285 30.71 -9.75 -23.39
N GLU A 286 30.71 -10.29 -24.60
CA GLU A 286 30.37 -11.70 -24.83
C GLU A 286 31.38 -12.67 -24.22
N GLU A 287 32.66 -12.30 -24.13
CA GLU A 287 33.68 -13.12 -23.47
C GLU A 287 33.37 -13.32 -21.99
N PHE A 288 32.92 -12.27 -21.30
CA PHE A 288 32.44 -12.35 -19.93
C PHE A 288 31.25 -13.32 -19.81
N CYS A 289 30.33 -13.29 -20.77
CA CYS A 289 29.18 -14.19 -20.79
C CYS A 289 29.58 -15.66 -21.00
N ILE A 290 30.63 -15.93 -21.79
CA ILE A 290 31.13 -17.30 -22.01
C ILE A 290 31.73 -17.85 -20.72
N GLN A 291 32.59 -17.08 -20.06
CA GLN A 291 33.22 -17.47 -18.79
C GLN A 291 32.19 -17.61 -17.67
N LEU A 292 31.20 -16.71 -17.61
CA LEU A 292 30.09 -16.79 -16.67
C LEU A 292 29.28 -18.08 -16.83
N LYS A 293 28.99 -18.51 -18.06
CA LYS A 293 28.28 -19.79 -18.31
C LYS A 293 29.03 -20.98 -17.72
N ALA A 294 30.33 -21.08 -18.00
CA ALA A 294 31.18 -22.15 -17.46
C ALA A 294 31.21 -22.12 -15.92
N GLN A 295 31.31 -20.95 -15.32
CA GLN A 295 31.27 -20.78 -13.86
C GLN A 295 29.92 -21.13 -13.24
N CYS A 296 28.81 -20.82 -13.90
CA CYS A 296 27.47 -21.21 -13.46
C CYS A 296 27.32 -22.73 -13.45
N ASP A 297 27.79 -23.43 -14.49
CA ASP A 297 27.69 -24.88 -14.58
C ASP A 297 28.53 -25.59 -13.50
N LEU A 298 29.75 -25.10 -13.24
CA LEU A 298 30.58 -25.57 -12.12
C LEU A 298 29.94 -25.25 -10.76
N GLY A 299 29.46 -24.01 -10.60
CA GLY A 299 28.91 -23.48 -9.36
C GLY A 299 27.63 -24.18 -8.90
N LYS A 300 26.80 -24.68 -9.83
CA LYS A 300 25.59 -25.46 -9.49
C LYS A 300 25.90 -26.69 -8.63
N SER A 301 27.00 -27.37 -8.94
CA SER A 301 27.44 -28.56 -8.19
C SER A 301 28.10 -28.19 -6.87
N MET A 302 28.98 -27.18 -6.86
CA MET A 302 29.75 -26.79 -5.68
C MET A 302 28.91 -26.08 -4.62
N PHE A 303 28.06 -25.12 -5.01
CA PHE A 303 27.40 -24.20 -4.08
C PHE A 303 25.96 -24.59 -3.75
N SER A 304 25.55 -25.83 -4.06
CA SER A 304 24.20 -26.36 -3.80
C SER A 304 23.80 -26.39 -2.32
N LYS A 305 24.77 -26.35 -1.40
CA LYS A 305 24.56 -26.36 0.06
C LYS A 305 24.47 -24.97 0.69
N CYS A 306 24.69 -23.90 -0.07
CA CYS A 306 24.59 -22.53 0.43
C CYS A 306 23.16 -22.22 0.88
N LYS A 307 23.01 -21.56 2.05
CA LYS A 307 21.69 -21.23 2.60
C LYS A 307 21.18 -19.86 2.14
N SER A 308 22.08 -18.92 1.87
CA SER A 308 21.77 -17.54 1.51
C SER A 308 22.67 -17.02 0.38
N THR A 309 22.25 -15.92 -0.26
CA THR A 309 23.05 -15.18 -1.24
C THR A 309 24.33 -14.60 -0.64
N GLU A 310 24.33 -14.27 0.65
CA GLU A 310 25.52 -13.80 1.38
C GLU A 310 26.52 -14.93 1.60
N ASP A 311 26.04 -16.14 1.94
CA ASP A 311 26.90 -17.32 2.09
C ASP A 311 27.54 -17.69 0.75
N LEU A 312 26.75 -17.64 -0.33
CA LEU A 312 27.26 -17.83 -1.69
C LEU A 312 28.38 -16.83 -2.00
N TYR A 313 28.22 -15.56 -1.67
CA TYR A 313 29.27 -14.56 -1.88
C TYR A 313 30.54 -14.86 -1.07
N LYS A 314 30.42 -15.31 0.18
CA LYS A 314 31.57 -15.67 1.03
C LYS A 314 32.31 -16.90 0.50
N GLU A 315 31.60 -17.91 0.00
CA GLU A 315 32.21 -19.07 -0.63
C GLU A 315 32.90 -18.67 -1.95
N LEU A 316 32.23 -17.89 -2.81
CA LEU A 316 32.82 -17.33 -4.03
C LEU A 316 34.02 -16.43 -3.75
N PHE A 317 34.07 -15.74 -2.60
CA PHE A 317 35.23 -14.95 -2.20
C PHE A 317 36.43 -15.85 -1.85
N SER A 318 36.16 -17.00 -1.23
CA SER A 318 37.19 -17.96 -0.81
C SER A 318 37.84 -18.66 -2.01
N PHE A 319 37.07 -18.87 -3.09
CA PHE A 319 37.56 -19.42 -4.35
C PHE A 319 37.92 -18.29 -5.34
N GLY A 320 39.21 -18.07 -5.59
CA GLY A 320 39.70 -17.03 -6.51
C GLY A 320 39.36 -17.21 -8.01
N SER A 321 38.71 -18.32 -8.38
CA SER A 321 38.47 -18.71 -9.77
C SER A 321 37.09 -18.32 -10.34
N PHE A 322 36.19 -17.79 -9.50
CA PHE A 322 34.81 -17.44 -9.90
C PHE A 322 34.59 -15.92 -10.02
N ASN A 323 35.43 -15.23 -10.78
CA ASN A 323 35.46 -13.76 -10.81
C ASN A 323 34.19 -13.15 -11.42
N GLU A 324 33.72 -13.70 -12.53
CA GLU A 324 32.55 -13.23 -13.28
C GLU A 324 31.28 -13.47 -12.48
N LEU A 325 31.13 -14.67 -11.91
CA LEU A 325 29.99 -15.00 -11.06
C LEU A 325 29.99 -14.15 -9.77
N ARG A 326 31.15 -13.97 -9.15
CA ARG A 326 31.32 -13.10 -7.98
C ARG A 326 30.94 -11.66 -8.28
N TYR A 327 31.33 -11.14 -9.46
CA TYR A 327 30.93 -9.80 -9.88
C TYR A 327 29.41 -9.67 -9.94
N ILE A 328 28.71 -10.60 -10.60
CA ILE A 328 27.24 -10.55 -10.72
C ILE A 328 26.56 -10.65 -9.35
N VAL A 329 27.01 -11.56 -8.48
CA VAL A 329 26.48 -11.70 -7.11
C VAL A 329 26.74 -10.43 -6.30
N SER A 330 27.91 -9.79 -6.45
CA SER A 330 28.21 -8.53 -5.76
C SER A 330 27.30 -7.38 -6.21
N VAL A 331 27.00 -7.28 -7.51
CA VAL A 331 26.07 -6.29 -8.04
C VAL A 331 24.68 -6.53 -7.46
N VAL A 332 24.22 -7.78 -7.43
CA VAL A 332 22.92 -8.15 -6.85
C VAL A 332 22.81 -7.81 -5.37
N LEU A 333 23.87 -8.03 -4.57
CA LEU A 333 23.88 -7.69 -3.15
C LEU A 333 23.87 -6.16 -2.88
N VAL A 334 24.44 -5.37 -3.79
CA VAL A 334 24.50 -3.90 -3.66
C VAL A 334 23.25 -3.23 -4.25
N MET A 335 22.46 -3.92 -5.07
CA MET A 335 21.23 -3.36 -5.64
C MET A 335 20.19 -3.04 -4.55
N PRO A 336 19.75 -1.77 -4.42
CA PRO A 336 18.72 -1.41 -3.46
C PRO A 336 17.35 -1.89 -3.94
N VAL A 337 16.85 -2.97 -3.34
CA VAL A 337 15.54 -3.58 -3.67
C VAL A 337 14.38 -2.71 -3.23
N SER A 338 14.54 -2.01 -2.10
CA SER A 338 13.50 -1.13 -1.56
C SER A 338 14.08 0.26 -1.31
N SER A 339 13.47 1.28 -1.91
CA SER A 339 13.77 2.67 -1.56
C SER A 339 13.05 3.11 -0.27
N ALA A 340 12.56 2.21 0.58
CA ALA A 340 11.86 2.63 1.80
C ALA A 340 12.77 3.45 2.73
N THR A 341 14.04 3.06 2.83
CA THR A 341 15.07 3.81 3.56
C THR A 341 15.41 5.12 2.84
N ALA A 342 15.60 5.07 1.51
CA ALA A 342 15.83 6.26 0.69
C ALA A 342 14.66 7.26 0.75
N GLU A 343 13.40 6.81 0.77
CA GLU A 343 12.20 7.65 0.89
C GLU A 343 12.15 8.34 2.26
N ARG A 344 12.53 7.66 3.36
CA ARG A 344 12.71 8.29 4.67
C ARG A 344 13.81 9.36 4.63
N SER A 345 14.91 9.09 3.94
CA SER A 345 15.99 10.05 3.73
C SER A 345 15.54 11.27 2.94
N PHE A 346 14.82 11.10 1.83
CA PHE A 346 14.27 12.20 1.02
C PHE A 346 13.18 13.00 1.76
N SER A 347 12.32 12.32 2.53
CA SER A 347 11.31 12.97 3.38
C SER A 347 11.96 13.83 4.48
N SER A 348 13.05 13.34 5.08
CA SER A 348 13.85 14.11 6.04
C SER A 348 14.58 15.25 5.36
N MET A 349 15.12 15.03 4.16
CA MET A 349 15.78 16.05 3.36
C MET A 349 14.86 17.20 2.98
N ARG A 350 13.58 16.93 2.65
CA ARG A 350 12.57 17.97 2.39
C ARG A 350 12.30 18.86 3.61
N ARG A 351 12.44 18.32 4.83
CA ARG A 351 12.33 19.10 6.08
C ARG A 351 13.60 19.90 6.38
N ILE A 352 14.76 19.34 6.07
CA ILE A 352 16.06 19.97 6.28
C ILE A 352 16.29 21.12 5.28
N LYS A 353 15.98 20.88 4.00
CA LYS A 353 16.16 21.81 2.88
C LYS A 353 14.82 22.45 2.50
N ASN A 354 14.41 23.43 3.30
CA ASN A 354 13.24 24.27 3.02
C ASN A 354 13.65 25.55 2.27
N CYS A 355 12.68 26.37 1.85
CA CYS A 355 12.93 27.58 1.06
C CYS A 355 13.90 28.56 1.76
N LEU A 356 13.91 28.60 3.09
CA LEU A 356 14.79 29.44 3.91
C LEU A 356 16.22 28.88 4.05
N ARG A 357 16.45 27.61 3.70
CA ARG A 357 17.74 26.91 3.77
C ARG A 357 18.21 26.42 2.39
N SER A 358 17.72 27.05 1.33
CA SER A 358 18.00 26.68 -0.06
C SER A 358 19.47 26.80 -0.44
N THR A 359 20.21 27.73 0.20
CA THR A 359 21.64 28.01 -0.02
C THR A 359 22.59 27.10 0.76
N MET A 360 22.08 26.10 1.48
CA MET A 360 22.91 25.23 2.32
C MET A 360 23.83 24.32 1.47
N MET A 361 25.14 24.38 1.74
CA MET A 361 26.18 23.59 1.07
C MET A 361 26.06 22.08 1.37
N GLY A 362 26.60 21.26 0.46
CA GLY A 362 26.46 19.79 0.48
C GLY A 362 26.91 19.11 1.77
N GLN A 363 28.05 19.51 2.36
CA GLN A 363 28.55 18.91 3.61
C GLN A 363 27.59 19.13 4.78
N ARG A 364 27.11 20.36 4.98
CA ARG A 364 26.18 20.68 6.06
C ARG A 364 24.83 19.97 5.87
N LEU A 365 24.35 19.90 4.62
CA LEU A 365 23.14 19.15 4.27
C LEU A 365 23.30 17.66 4.60
N HIS A 366 24.44 17.08 4.26
CA HIS A 366 24.74 15.68 4.54
C HIS A 366 24.75 15.40 6.05
N SER A 367 25.49 16.17 6.85
CA SER A 367 25.56 15.99 8.30
C SER A 367 24.19 16.13 8.97
N LEU A 368 23.40 17.14 8.59
CA LEU A 368 22.01 17.28 9.10
C LEU A 368 21.11 16.15 8.62
N GLY A 369 21.33 15.64 7.40
CA GLY A 369 20.67 14.48 6.85
C GLY A 369 20.86 13.25 7.73
N VAL A 370 22.12 12.93 8.04
CA VAL A 370 22.49 11.80 8.91
C VAL A 370 21.82 11.91 10.28
N ILE A 371 21.92 13.08 10.93
CA ILE A 371 21.30 13.32 12.25
C ILE A 371 19.78 13.12 12.21
N SER A 372 19.11 13.60 11.15
CA SER A 372 17.67 13.48 11.04
C SER A 372 17.18 12.07 10.69
N ILE A 373 17.96 11.31 9.92
CA ILE A 373 17.65 9.92 9.54
C ILE A 373 17.85 9.02 10.76
N GLU A 374 19.01 9.15 11.40
CA GLU A 374 19.41 8.40 12.59
C GLU A 374 18.92 9.09 13.86
N ARG A 375 17.61 9.38 13.91
CA ARG A 375 17.02 10.14 15.03
C ARG A 375 17.16 9.40 16.36
N GLU A 376 17.07 8.07 16.36
CA GLU A 376 17.21 7.25 17.57
C GLU A 376 18.64 7.31 18.12
N LEU A 377 19.65 7.13 17.26
CA LEU A 377 21.06 7.29 17.64
C LEU A 377 21.34 8.74 18.09
N SER A 378 20.84 9.72 17.36
CA SER A 378 21.01 11.14 17.70
C SER A 378 20.36 11.49 19.05
N TYR A 379 19.20 10.90 19.35
CA TYR A 379 18.53 11.05 20.64
C TYR A 379 19.36 10.40 21.77
N ASN A 380 19.92 9.21 21.53
CA ASN A 380 20.80 8.57 22.50
C ASN A 380 22.08 9.38 22.76
N LEU A 381 22.66 9.99 21.72
CA LEU A 381 23.81 10.90 21.85
C LEU A 381 23.45 12.21 22.56
N LEU A 382 22.20 12.67 22.46
CA LEU A 382 21.70 13.81 23.25
C LEU A 382 21.52 13.44 24.73
N CYS A 383 21.06 12.23 25.02
CA CYS A 383 20.93 11.73 26.39
C CYS A 383 22.29 11.43 27.05
N HIS A 384 23.28 11.03 26.25
CA HIS A 384 24.65 10.72 26.70
C HIS A 384 25.68 11.53 25.91
N PRO A 385 25.78 12.86 26.17
CA PRO A 385 26.65 13.75 25.40
C PRO A 385 28.14 13.50 25.66
N GLU A 386 28.48 12.83 26.76
CA GLU A 386 29.86 12.54 27.18
C GLU A 386 30.67 11.85 26.08
N ILE A 387 30.07 10.87 25.40
CA ILE A 387 30.72 10.13 24.30
C ILE A 387 31.17 11.08 23.18
N VAL A 388 30.32 12.05 22.82
CA VAL A 388 30.62 13.04 21.76
C VAL A 388 31.66 14.04 22.24
N VAL A 389 31.58 14.45 23.50
CA VAL A 389 32.53 15.39 24.11
C VAL A 389 33.92 14.76 24.21
N ASP A 390 34.01 13.50 24.62
CA ASP A 390 35.27 12.76 24.75
C ASP A 390 35.92 12.54 23.38
N GLU A 391 35.14 12.16 22.37
CA GLU A 391 35.66 11.97 21.02
C GLU A 391 36.08 13.30 20.37
N PHE A 392 35.33 14.38 20.61
CA PHE A 392 35.74 15.72 20.20
C PHE A 392 36.97 16.20 20.98
N ALA A 393 37.09 15.85 22.26
CA ALA A 393 38.26 16.12 23.08
C ALA A 393 39.49 15.30 22.66
N ALA A 394 39.30 14.16 21.98
CA ALA A 394 40.39 13.35 21.42
C ALA A 394 40.93 13.90 20.09
N GLN A 395 40.15 14.70 19.33
CA GLN A 395 40.59 15.28 18.06
C GLN A 395 41.73 16.31 18.26
N LYS A 396 42.83 16.20 17.49
CA LYS A 396 43.96 17.14 17.49
C LYS A 396 43.68 18.30 16.50
N GLY A 397 44.00 19.54 16.90
CA GLY A 397 43.77 20.75 16.09
C GLY A 397 42.63 21.66 16.56
N ARG A 398 42.36 21.71 17.87
CA ARG A 398 41.28 22.52 18.45
C ARG A 398 41.71 23.98 18.65
N ARG A 399 40.80 24.92 18.35
CA ARG A 399 40.97 26.35 18.65
C ARG A 399 40.71 26.72 20.12
N LEU A 400 40.06 25.83 20.89
CA LEU A 400 39.71 26.03 22.30
C LEU A 400 40.19 24.84 23.15
N LYS A 401 40.78 25.13 24.32
CA LYS A 401 41.19 24.11 25.31
C LYS A 401 40.01 23.83 26.25
N PHE A 402 39.60 22.57 26.39
CA PHE A 402 38.65 22.17 27.42
C PHE A 402 39.34 22.18 28.79
N LEU A 403 38.75 22.89 29.76
CA LEU A 403 39.33 23.13 31.08
C LEU A 403 38.82 22.18 32.17
N LEU A 404 37.95 21.23 31.84
CA LEU A 404 37.41 20.25 32.80
C LEU A 404 37.55 18.85 32.21
N LYS A 405 38.16 17.98 33.02
CA LYS A 405 38.27 16.53 32.84
C LYS A 405 37.25 15.85 33.72
#